data_AF-A0A329STW6-F1
#
_entry.id   AF-A0A329STW6-F1
#
_cell.length_a   1.000
_cell.length_b   1.000
_cell.length_c   1.000
_cell.angle_alpha   90.00
_cell.angle_beta   90.00
_cell.angle_gamma   90.00
#
_symmetry.space_group_name_H-M   'P 1'
#
loop_
_entity.id
_entity.type
_entity.pdbx_description
1 polymer ?
#
loop_
_entity_poly.entity_id
_entity_poly.type
_entity_poly.pdbx_seq_one_letter_code
_entity_poly.pdbx_strand_id
1 'polypeptide(L)'
;MDSLLAALQDVFAITGDHCLKLHPSKSSLFESEIKWCGRLISGEGVRHDPARVDALTSLPRPTTVAELRYFVCTANWLHDSMPVFARVVAPLQENLQAERGKLGRRSRNALNVAIQWTGAEQESYELPLL
;
A
#
# COMPACT_ATOMS: atom_id res chain seq x y z
N MET A 1 3.80 -8.47 31.26
CA MET A 1 3.50 -9.83 30.76
C MET A 1 2.06 -10.18 31.07
N ASP A 2 1.62 -9.97 32.31
CA ASP A 2 0.24 -10.26 32.76
C ASP A 2 -0.84 -9.52 31.96
N SER A 3 -0.59 -8.26 31.56
CA SER A 3 -1.52 -7.50 30.73
C SER A 3 -1.73 -8.07 29.32
N LEU A 4 -0.69 -8.65 28.72
CA LEU A 4 -0.79 -9.28 27.40
C LEU A 4 -1.60 -10.58 27.47
N LEU A 5 -1.37 -11.38 28.51
CA LEU A 5 -2.09 -12.63 28.69
C LEU A 5 -3.58 -12.38 28.93
N ALA A 6 -3.92 -11.36 29.74
CA ALA A 6 -5.31 -10.93 29.94
C ALA A 6 -5.98 -10.52 28.61
N ALA A 7 -5.31 -9.69 27.80
CA ALA A 7 -5.84 -9.29 26.50
C ALA A 7 -6.06 -10.47 25.54
N LEU A 8 -5.16 -11.46 25.53
CA LEU A 8 -5.33 -12.67 24.72
C LEU A 8 -6.51 -13.52 25.21
N GLN A 9 -6.71 -13.63 26.52
CA GLN A 9 -7.87 -14.31 27.09
C GLN A 9 -9.17 -13.64 26.65
N ASP A 10 -9.24 -12.30 26.71
CA ASP A 10 -10.41 -11.54 26.25
C ASP A 10 -10.67 -11.76 24.75
N VAL A 11 -9.63 -11.73 23.91
CA VAL A 11 -9.75 -11.99 22.47
C VAL A 11 -10.28 -13.40 22.20
N PHE A 12 -9.79 -14.41 22.91
CA PHE A 12 -10.26 -15.80 22.75
C PHE A 12 -11.68 -16.00 23.28
N ALA A 13 -12.05 -15.34 24.37
CA ALA A 13 -13.43 -15.36 24.87
C ALA A 13 -14.39 -14.74 23.86
N ILE A 14 -14.11 -13.51 23.39
CA ILE A 14 -14.94 -12.79 22.40
C ILE A 14 -15.07 -13.60 21.11
N THR A 15 -13.96 -14.14 20.59
CA THR A 15 -14.01 -14.94 19.36
C THR A 15 -14.79 -16.24 19.56
N GLY A 16 -14.68 -16.88 20.73
CA GLY A 16 -15.49 -18.04 21.11
C GLY A 16 -16.99 -17.73 21.15
N ASP A 17 -17.38 -16.68 21.87
CA ASP A 17 -18.76 -16.23 22.03
C ASP A 17 -19.43 -15.89 20.69
N HIS A 18 -18.66 -15.33 19.76
CA HIS A 18 -19.13 -14.98 18.41
C HIS A 18 -18.89 -16.07 17.36
N CYS A 19 -18.46 -17.28 17.75
CA CYS A 19 -18.19 -18.39 16.83
C CYS A 19 -17.17 -18.07 15.72
N LEU A 20 -16.23 -17.16 15.99
CA LEU A 20 -15.12 -16.81 15.09
C LEU A 20 -13.96 -17.78 15.32
N LYS A 21 -13.50 -18.45 14.26
CA LYS A 21 -12.36 -19.36 14.31
C LYS A 21 -11.09 -18.65 13.86
N LEU A 22 -10.08 -18.66 14.72
CA LEU A 22 -8.73 -18.18 14.39
C LEU A 22 -7.97 -19.28 13.65
N HIS A 23 -7.28 -18.93 12.56
CA HIS A 23 -6.50 -19.88 11.78
C HIS A 23 -5.06 -19.94 12.32
N PRO A 24 -4.59 -21.06 12.90
CA PRO A 24 -3.29 -21.10 13.58
C PRO A 24 -2.13 -20.65 12.69
N SER A 25 -2.08 -21.08 11.42
CA SER A 25 -0.98 -20.69 10.52
C SER A 25 -1.02 -19.22 10.04
N LYS A 26 -2.07 -18.47 10.39
CA LYS A 26 -2.19 -17.02 10.09
C LYS A 26 -2.16 -16.18 11.36
N SER A 27 -1.97 -16.81 12.52
CA SER A 27 -1.88 -16.16 13.81
C SER A 27 -0.43 -16.20 14.28
N SER A 28 0.09 -15.06 14.74
CA SER A 28 1.40 -14.92 15.35
C SER A 28 1.20 -14.40 16.77
N LEU A 29 1.72 -15.12 17.76
CA LEU A 29 1.57 -14.79 19.18
C LEU A 29 2.95 -14.76 19.82
N PHE A 30 3.14 -13.87 20.80
CA PHE A 30 4.40 -13.73 21.55
C PHE A 30 5.64 -13.41 20.69
N GLU A 31 5.45 -12.80 19.53
CA GLU A 31 6.55 -12.33 18.67
C GLU A 31 7.11 -10.99 19.18
N SER A 32 8.42 -10.79 19.04
CA SER A 32 9.09 -9.51 19.32
C SER A 32 8.93 -8.48 18.20
N GLU A 33 8.68 -8.95 16.97
CA GLU A 33 8.35 -8.15 15.80
C GLU A 33 7.28 -8.86 14.97
N ILE A 34 6.22 -8.14 14.58
CA ILE A 34 5.14 -8.68 13.75
C ILE A 34 4.99 -7.88 12.46
N LYS A 35 4.67 -8.59 11.37
CA LYS A 35 4.24 -7.98 10.11
C LYS A 35 2.73 -7.82 10.10
N TRP A 36 2.25 -6.57 10.04
CA TRP A 36 0.82 -6.26 9.99
C TRP A 36 0.55 -5.13 8.99
N CYS A 37 -0.39 -5.35 8.06
CA CYS A 37 -0.78 -4.37 7.03
C CYS A 37 0.41 -3.75 6.25
N GLY A 38 1.48 -4.54 6.04
CA GLY A 38 2.70 -4.12 5.36
C GLY A 38 3.57 -3.13 6.15
N ARG A 39 3.40 -3.12 7.47
CA ARG A 39 4.30 -2.51 8.45
C ARG A 39 4.91 -3.62 9.30
N LEU A 40 6.09 -3.35 9.84
CA LEU A 40 6.74 -4.14 10.87
C LEU A 40 6.61 -3.38 12.19
N ILE A 41 6.08 -4.05 13.19
CA ILE A 41 5.77 -3.49 14.51
C ILE A 41 6.61 -4.24 15.53
N SER A 42 7.44 -3.53 16.26
CA SER A 42 8.28 -4.08 17.33
C SER A 42 8.28 -3.15 18.55
N GLY A 43 8.99 -3.54 19.60
CA GLY A 43 9.20 -2.68 20.77
C GLY A 43 9.97 -1.39 20.47
N GLU A 44 10.67 -1.31 19.34
CA GLU A 44 11.43 -0.11 18.92
C GLU A 44 10.56 0.89 18.15
N GLY A 45 9.38 0.47 17.68
CA GLY A 45 8.44 1.31 16.96
C GLY A 45 7.78 0.62 15.78
N VAL A 46 7.28 1.43 14.84
CA VAL A 46 6.58 0.97 13.64
C VAL A 46 7.33 1.47 12.41
N ARG A 47 7.67 0.57 11.50
CA ARG A 47 8.33 0.88 10.23
C ARG A 47 7.67 0.18 9.05
N HIS A 48 7.97 0.60 7.83
CA HIS A 48 7.51 -0.11 6.65
C HIS A 48 8.23 -1.43 6.47
N ASP A 49 7.50 -2.41 5.94
CA ASP A 49 8.10 -3.67 5.49
C ASP A 49 9.03 -3.39 4.29
N PRO A 50 10.35 -3.65 4.39
CA PRO A 50 11.30 -3.41 3.30
C PRO A 50 10.89 -4.15 2.03
N ALA A 51 10.36 -5.38 2.15
CA ALA A 51 9.91 -6.14 0.98
C ALA A 51 8.78 -5.44 0.23
N ARG A 52 7.91 -4.70 0.94
CA ARG A 52 6.82 -3.93 0.32
C ARG A 52 7.33 -2.67 -0.35
N VAL A 53 8.31 -2.00 0.28
CA VAL A 53 9.01 -0.84 -0.28
C VAL A 53 9.74 -1.26 -1.56
N ASP A 54 10.54 -2.31 -1.50
CA ASP A 54 11.33 -2.84 -2.62
C ASP A 54 10.43 -3.27 -3.77
N ALA A 55 9.28 -3.87 -3.48
CA ALA A 55 8.30 -4.25 -4.50
C ALA A 55 7.72 -3.03 -5.24
N LEU A 56 7.59 -1.87 -4.58
CA LEU A 56 7.11 -0.64 -5.21
C LEU A 56 8.21 0.05 -6.01
N THR A 57 9.43 0.14 -5.47
CA THR A 57 10.57 0.80 -6.13
C THR A 57 11.10 -0.01 -7.32
N SER A 58 10.91 -1.33 -7.34
CA SER A 58 11.27 -2.20 -8.46
C SER A 58 10.24 -2.26 -9.58
N LEU A 59 9.06 -1.62 -9.44
CA LEU A 59 8.10 -1.59 -10.53
C LEU A 59 8.72 -0.91 -11.75
N PRO A 60 8.47 -1.44 -12.96
CA PRO A 60 8.83 -0.74 -14.18
C PRO A 60 7.93 0.49 -14.33
N ARG A 61 8.46 1.52 -14.98
CA ARG A 61 7.69 2.72 -15.28
C ARG A 61 6.40 2.35 -16.01
N PRO A 62 5.22 2.77 -15.51
CA PRO A 62 3.95 2.46 -16.16
C PRO A 62 3.93 2.92 -17.62
N THR A 63 3.45 2.06 -18.51
CA THR A 63 3.29 2.32 -19.94
C THR A 63 1.84 2.50 -20.34
N THR A 64 0.90 2.06 -19.50
CA THR A 64 -0.55 2.17 -19.73
C THR A 64 -1.28 2.89 -18.59
N VAL A 65 -2.49 3.38 -18.85
CA VAL A 65 -3.34 4.03 -17.82
C VAL A 65 -3.65 3.06 -16.68
N ALA A 66 -3.83 1.77 -16.99
CA ALA A 66 -4.05 0.71 -16.02
C ALA A 66 -2.86 0.54 -15.08
N GLU A 67 -1.64 0.51 -15.63
CA GLU A 67 -0.40 0.43 -14.85
C GLU A 67 -0.17 1.69 -14.03
N LEU A 68 -0.44 2.89 -14.57
CA LEU A 68 -0.32 4.14 -13.82
C LEU A 68 -1.29 4.18 -12.65
N ARG A 69 -2.54 3.76 -12.87
CA ARG A 69 -3.53 3.61 -11.80
C ARG A 69 -3.06 2.62 -10.75
N TYR A 70 -2.54 1.46 -11.18
CA TYR A 70 -2.01 0.45 -10.27
C TYR A 70 -0.87 1.02 -9.43
N PHE A 71 0.08 1.72 -10.04
CA PHE A 71 1.17 2.38 -9.34
C PHE A 71 0.67 3.40 -8.32
N VAL A 72 -0.17 4.36 -8.72
CA VAL A 72 -0.70 5.41 -7.82
C VAL A 72 -1.49 4.79 -6.64
N CYS A 73 -2.35 3.81 -6.92
CA CYS A 73 -3.10 3.10 -5.87
C CYS A 73 -2.17 2.31 -4.95
N THR A 74 -1.10 1.73 -5.49
CA THR A 74 -0.12 0.99 -4.70
C THR A 74 0.72 1.96 -3.88
N ALA A 75 1.16 3.09 -4.41
CA ALA A 75 1.96 4.07 -3.65
C ALA A 75 1.19 4.70 -2.48
N ASN A 76 -0.15 4.74 -2.52
CA ASN A 76 -0.97 5.38 -1.49
C ASN A 76 -0.71 4.91 -0.05
N TRP A 77 -0.23 3.68 0.20
CA TRP A 77 0.06 3.26 1.59
C TRP A 77 1.27 3.99 2.21
N LEU A 78 2.09 4.69 1.42
CA LEU A 78 3.21 5.51 1.89
C LEU A 78 2.79 6.90 2.41
N HIS A 79 1.55 7.34 2.15
CA HIS A 79 1.14 8.72 2.45
C HIS A 79 1.31 9.11 3.93
N ASP A 80 1.05 8.18 4.86
CA ASP A 80 1.19 8.41 6.31
C ASP A 80 2.65 8.58 6.76
N SER A 81 3.61 8.19 5.93
CA SER A 81 5.02 8.05 6.32
C SER A 81 5.95 8.95 5.51
N MET A 82 5.44 9.59 4.45
CA MET A 82 6.20 10.55 3.65
C MET A 82 5.53 11.93 3.69
N PRO A 83 6.09 12.91 4.41
CA PRO A 83 5.51 14.25 4.58
C PRO A 83 5.21 14.99 3.26
N VAL A 84 5.96 14.68 2.21
CA VAL A 84 5.84 15.29 0.88
C VAL A 84 5.08 14.41 -0.13
N PHE A 85 4.43 13.33 0.31
CA PHE A 85 3.74 12.37 -0.57
C PHE A 85 2.77 13.01 -1.54
N ALA A 86 1.89 13.89 -1.05
CA ALA A 86 0.92 14.55 -1.90
C ALA A 86 1.58 15.35 -3.02
N ARG A 87 2.69 16.04 -2.72
CA ARG A 87 3.45 16.80 -3.71
C ARG A 87 4.13 15.89 -4.73
N VAL A 88 4.73 14.79 -4.27
CA VAL A 88 5.43 13.83 -5.14
C VAL A 88 4.45 13.14 -6.07
N VAL A 89 3.28 12.69 -5.58
CA VAL A 89 2.33 11.89 -6.38
C VAL A 89 1.37 12.75 -7.22
N ALA A 90 1.26 14.04 -6.94
CA ALA A 90 0.34 14.95 -7.67
C ALA A 90 0.49 14.90 -9.20
N PRO A 91 1.69 14.97 -9.81
CA PRO A 91 1.84 14.89 -11.27
C PRO A 91 1.28 13.58 -11.85
N LEU A 92 1.45 12.46 -11.14
CA LEU A 92 0.95 11.14 -11.57
C LEU A 92 -0.57 11.05 -11.46
N GLN A 93 -1.14 11.63 -10.39
CA GLN A 93 -2.59 11.70 -10.20
C GLN A 93 -3.26 12.59 -11.25
N GLU A 94 -2.65 13.72 -11.58
CA GLU A 94 -3.12 14.63 -12.63
C GLU A 94 -3.09 13.97 -14.01
N ASN A 95 -1.98 13.31 -14.36
CA ASN A 95 -1.89 12.55 -15.62
C ASN A 95 -2.95 11.43 -15.66
N LEU A 96 -3.08 10.65 -14.59
CA LEU A 96 -4.10 9.60 -14.50
C LEU A 96 -5.52 10.14 -14.70
N GLN A 97 -5.83 11.30 -14.12
CA GLN A 97 -7.16 11.92 -14.26
C GLN A 97 -7.38 12.45 -15.68
N ALA A 98 -6.38 13.08 -16.28
CA ALA A 98 -6.43 13.57 -17.65
C ALA A 98 -6.65 12.43 -18.65
N GLU A 99 -5.89 11.34 -18.52
CA GLU A 99 -6.04 10.16 -19.37
C GLU A 99 -7.41 9.50 -19.18
N ARG A 100 -7.89 9.36 -17.94
CA ARG A 100 -9.25 8.83 -17.68
C ARG A 100 -10.34 9.70 -18.27
N GLY A 101 -10.16 11.02 -18.34
CA GLY A 101 -11.11 11.94 -18.97
C GLY A 101 -11.26 11.71 -20.48
N LYS A 102 -10.21 11.21 -21.14
CA LYS A 102 -10.24 10.86 -22.58
C LYS A 102 -10.96 9.52 -22.83
N LEU A 103 -11.02 8.66 -21.82
CA LEU A 103 -11.61 7.33 -21.93
C LEU A 103 -13.13 7.37 -21.74
N GLY A 104 -13.88 7.01 -22.78
CA GLY A 104 -15.33 6.87 -22.71
C GLY A 104 -15.80 5.88 -21.64
N ARG A 105 -16.97 6.12 -21.05
CA ARG A 105 -17.54 5.49 -19.85
C ARG A 105 -17.70 3.94 -19.83
N ARG A 106 -17.32 3.18 -20.87
CA ARG A 106 -17.85 1.81 -21.10
C ARG A 106 -16.89 0.70 -21.54
N SER A 107 -15.58 0.76 -21.30
CA SER A 107 -14.75 -0.43 -21.62
C SER A 107 -13.64 -0.68 -20.62
N ARG A 108 -13.55 -1.92 -20.10
CA ARG A 108 -12.40 -2.41 -19.32
C ARG A 108 -11.09 -2.28 -20.12
N ASN A 109 -11.15 -2.37 -21.45
CA ASN A 109 -9.99 -2.25 -22.33
C ASN A 109 -9.55 -0.80 -22.53
N ALA A 110 -10.38 0.19 -22.18
CA ALA A 110 -10.04 1.60 -22.31
C ALA A 110 -8.82 1.98 -21.45
N LEU A 111 -8.57 1.25 -20.35
CA LEU A 111 -7.44 1.53 -19.46
C LEU A 111 -6.10 0.97 -19.96
N ASN A 112 -6.09 0.10 -20.97
CA ASN A 112 -4.84 -0.43 -21.55
C ASN A 112 -4.27 0.50 -22.64
N VAL A 113 -4.77 1.74 -22.74
CA VAL A 113 -4.24 2.75 -23.66
C VAL A 113 -2.89 3.23 -23.15
N ALA A 114 -1.95 3.45 -24.08
CA ALA A 114 -0.61 3.94 -23.78
C ALA A 114 -0.67 5.35 -23.18
N ILE A 115 0.17 5.62 -22.19
CA ILE A 115 0.32 6.95 -21.59
C ILE A 115 1.54 7.68 -22.13
N GLN A 116 1.43 9.00 -22.21
CA GLN A 116 2.56 9.87 -22.48
C GLN A 116 3.06 10.45 -21.15
N TRP A 117 4.37 10.38 -20.95
CA TRP A 117 5.02 10.92 -19.76
C TRP A 117 5.55 12.33 -20.04
N THR A 118 5.26 13.27 -19.16
CA THR A 118 5.93 14.58 -19.14
C THR A 118 7.15 14.56 -18.22
N GLY A 119 8.02 15.57 -18.30
CA GLY A 119 9.24 15.64 -17.47
C GLY A 119 8.96 15.65 -15.96
N ALA A 120 7.90 16.35 -15.52
CA ALA A 120 7.51 16.40 -14.12
C ALA A 120 7.01 15.05 -13.58
N GLU A 121 6.38 14.25 -14.43
CA GLU A 121 5.92 12.91 -14.06
C GLU A 121 7.09 11.92 -13.99
N GLN A 122 8.08 12.05 -14.88
CA GLN A 122 9.30 11.26 -14.82
C GLN A 122 10.08 11.54 -13.53
N GLU A 123 10.25 12.82 -13.19
CA GLU A 123 10.89 13.22 -11.92
C GLU A 123 10.10 12.71 -10.72
N SER A 124 8.77 12.83 -10.74
CA SER A 124 7.88 12.28 -9.70
C SER A 124 8.01 10.76 -9.52
N TYR A 125 8.20 10.02 -10.61
CA TYR A 125 8.38 8.57 -10.59
C TYR A 125 9.77 8.14 -10.12
N GLU A 126 10.81 8.89 -10.52
CA GLU A 126 12.21 8.60 -10.24
C GLU A 126 12.67 9.14 -8.88
N LEU A 127 11.95 10.12 -8.32
CA LEU A 127 12.16 10.54 -6.94
C LEU A 127 12.06 9.31 -6.04
N PRO A 128 13.08 9.02 -5.23
CA PRO A 128 12.99 7.92 -4.28
C PRO A 128 11.78 8.21 -3.40
N LEU A 129 10.80 7.29 -3.42
CA LEU A 129 9.68 7.27 -2.48
C LEU A 129 10.15 6.86 -1.07
N LEU A 130 11.40 7.19 -0.72
CA LEU A 130 12.17 6.89 0.48
C LEU A 130 12.98 8.10 0.91
#